data_AF-V5H8G1-F1
#
_entry.id   AF-V5H8G1-F1
#
_cell.length_a   1.000
_cell.length_b   1.000
_cell.length_c   1.000
_cell.angle_alpha   90.00
_cell.angle_beta   90.00
_cell.angle_gamma   90.00
#
_symmetry.space_group_name_H-M   'P 1'
#
loop_
_entity.id
_entity.type
_entity.pdbx_description
1 polymer ?
#
loop_
_entity_poly.entity_id
_entity_poly.type
_entity_poly.pdbx_seq_one_letter_code
_entity_poly.pdbx_strand_id
1 'polypeptide(L)'
;MSVDVEQVGQFLLLCHNCWGVPLRIVLTMVFLWKYLGPSCLATVATMLASTLVTTCVAHVCDKYQRRQMDSKDSRLRQTNEILNGIRVIKLNAWEPPFMERVKRTRSEELSAVKKYSILQSTFTFVWSATPHAAALASFGTFLMLSPANQ
;
A
#
# COMPACT_ATOMS: atom_id res chain seq x y z
N MET A 1 -11.56 -21.42 -8.53
CA MET A 1 -10.73 -21.74 -9.71
C MET A 1 -9.95 -20.54 -10.24
N SER A 2 -10.55 -19.39 -10.60
CA SER A 2 -9.77 -18.22 -11.10
C SER A 2 -8.84 -17.62 -10.04
N VAL A 3 -9.30 -17.53 -8.79
CA VAL A 3 -8.49 -17.02 -7.66
C VAL A 3 -7.32 -17.96 -7.35
N ASP A 4 -7.54 -19.28 -7.46
CA ASP A 4 -6.53 -20.29 -7.18
C ASP A 4 -5.39 -20.25 -8.22
N VAL A 5 -5.73 -20.07 -9.51
CA VAL A 5 -4.74 -19.91 -10.59
C VAL A 5 -3.89 -18.64 -10.38
N GLU A 6 -4.52 -17.55 -9.94
CA GLU A 6 -3.81 -16.29 -9.63
C GLU A 6 -2.86 -16.45 -8.44
N GLN A 7 -3.27 -17.17 -7.39
CA GLN A 7 -2.40 -17.45 -6.25
C GLN A 7 -1.19 -18.31 -6.60
N VAL A 8 -1.35 -19.32 -7.47
CA VAL A 8 -0.22 -20.14 -7.94
C VAL A 8 0.79 -19.29 -8.72
N GLY A 9 0.32 -18.36 -9.55
CA GLY A 9 1.18 -17.40 -10.24
C GLY A 9 1.97 -16.51 -9.26
N GLN A 10 1.30 -16.00 -8.22
CA GLN A 10 1.97 -15.21 -7.17
C GLN A 10 3.04 -16.01 -6.43
N PHE A 11 2.77 -17.29 -6.14
CA PHE A 11 3.73 -18.17 -5.47
C PHE A 11 5.02 -18.33 -6.28
N LEU A 12 4.93 -18.53 -7.59
CA LEU A 12 6.11 -18.65 -8.46
C LEU A 12 6.96 -17.37 -8.47
N LEU A 13 6.30 -16.20 -8.48
CA LEU A 13 6.98 -14.91 -8.39
C LEU A 13 7.69 -14.75 -7.04
N LEU A 14 7.04 -15.15 -5.94
CA LEU A 14 7.64 -15.16 -4.60
C LEU A 14 8.87 -16.08 -4.53
N CYS A 15 8.79 -17.29 -5.07
CA CYS A 15 9.93 -18.21 -5.17
C CYS A 15 11.11 -17.60 -5.92
N HIS A 16 10.86 -16.91 -7.04
CA HIS A 16 11.91 -16.21 -7.77
C HIS A 16 12.55 -15.08 -6.94
N ASN A 17 11.72 -14.29 -6.26
CA ASN A 17 12.20 -13.19 -5.42
C ASN A 17 12.98 -13.67 -4.20
N CYS A 18 12.69 -14.86 -3.65
CA CYS A 18 13.40 -15.42 -2.49
C CYS A 18 14.91 -15.50 -2.69
N TRP A 19 15.39 -15.82 -3.91
CA TRP A 19 16.83 -15.85 -4.21
C TRP A 19 17.30 -14.60 -4.97
N GLY A 20 16.44 -14.00 -5.80
CA GLY A 20 16.79 -12.80 -6.57
C GLY A 20 17.02 -11.56 -5.71
N VAL A 21 16.24 -11.36 -4.65
CA VAL A 21 16.36 -10.18 -3.76
C VAL A 21 17.66 -10.20 -2.94
N PRO A 22 18.04 -11.29 -2.25
CA PRO A 22 19.31 -11.35 -1.54
C PRO A 22 20.51 -11.10 -2.44
N LEU A 23 20.52 -11.72 -3.63
CA LEU A 23 21.60 -11.55 -4.60
C LEU A 23 21.73 -10.08 -5.07
N ARG A 24 20.60 -9.41 -5.34
CA ARG A 24 20.59 -7.97 -5.67
C ARG A 24 21.16 -7.12 -4.54
N ILE A 25 20.74 -7.35 -3.28
CA ILE A 25 21.22 -6.59 -2.12
C ILE A 25 22.75 -6.72 -1.97
N VAL A 26 23.28 -7.94 -2.06
CA VAL A 26 24.73 -8.18 -1.94
C VAL A 26 25.50 -7.47 -3.05
N LEU A 27 25.06 -7.61 -4.31
CA LEU A 27 25.68 -6.93 -5.45
C LEU A 27 25.66 -5.41 -5.29
N THR A 28 24.52 -4.83 -4.93
CA THR A 28 24.41 -3.38 -4.72
C THR A 28 25.33 -2.92 -3.60
N MET A 29 25.44 -3.66 -2.49
CA MET A 29 26.32 -3.32 -1.38
C MET A 29 27.80 -3.33 -1.78
N VAL A 30 28.23 -4.33 -2.57
CA VAL A 30 29.61 -4.43 -3.08
C VAL A 30 29.94 -3.25 -3.99
N PHE A 31 29.03 -2.89 -4.91
CA PHE A 31 29.23 -1.73 -5.79
C PHE A 31 29.25 -0.43 -5.00
N LEU A 32 28.33 -0.24 -4.06
CA LEU A 32 28.24 0.98 -3.26
C LEU A 32 29.50 1.18 -2.41
N TRP A 33 30.05 0.10 -1.84
CA TRP A 33 31.32 0.14 -1.12
C TRP A 33 32.50 0.52 -2.02
N LYS A 34 32.56 -0.05 -3.24
CA LYS A 34 33.64 0.26 -4.20
C LYS A 34 33.64 1.71 -4.68
N TYR A 35 32.47 2.28 -4.95
CA TYR A 35 32.38 3.63 -5.54
C TYR A 35 32.28 4.75 -4.49
N LEU A 36 31.61 4.52 -3.36
CA LEU A 36 31.26 5.57 -2.39
C LEU A 36 32.04 5.49 -1.08
N GLY A 37 32.72 4.37 -0.82
CA GLY A 37 33.48 4.14 0.41
C GLY A 37 32.61 4.30 1.68
N PRO A 38 33.09 5.00 2.73
CA PRO A 38 32.37 5.11 4.01
C PRO A 38 31.03 5.85 3.91
N SER A 39 30.77 6.59 2.83
CA SER A 39 29.48 7.26 2.58
C SER A 39 28.31 6.27 2.44
N CYS A 40 28.58 4.99 2.18
CA CYS A 40 27.59 3.91 2.15
C CYS A 40 26.78 3.79 3.46
N LEU A 41 27.38 4.14 4.61
CA LEU A 41 26.68 4.13 5.91
C LEU A 41 25.49 5.10 5.95
N ALA A 42 25.58 6.25 5.28
CA ALA A 42 24.49 7.21 5.22
C ALA A 42 23.31 6.68 4.38
N THR A 43 23.61 5.95 3.30
CA THR A 43 22.59 5.27 2.49
C THR A 43 21.90 4.16 3.29
N VAL A 44 22.65 3.37 4.04
CA VAL A 44 22.09 2.31 4.90
C VAL A 44 21.20 2.91 5.99
N ALA A 45 21.64 3.99 6.64
CA ALA A 45 20.88 4.69 7.67
C ALA A 45 19.55 5.25 7.12
N THR A 46 19.57 5.85 5.93
CA THR A 46 18.35 6.35 5.28
C THR A 46 17.40 5.22 4.85
N MET A 47 17.90 4.09 4.34
CA MET A 47 17.06 2.91 4.05
C MET A 47 16.40 2.34 5.31
N LEU A 48 17.13 2.24 6.42
CA LEU A 48 16.57 1.77 7.69
C LEU A 48 15.48 2.73 8.18
N ALA A 49 15.73 4.04 8.17
CA ALA A 49 14.75 5.05 8.55
C ALA A 49 13.48 4.99 7.67
N SER A 50 13.62 4.92 6.35
CA SER A 50 12.50 4.79 5.42
C SER A 50 11.71 3.49 5.61
N THR A 51 12.37 2.40 5.97
CA THR A 51 11.73 1.11 6.26
C THR A 51 10.85 1.20 7.51
N LEU A 52 11.32 1.86 8.58
CA LEU A 52 10.52 2.07 9.78
C LEU A 52 9.30 2.94 9.50
N VAL A 53 9.47 4.04 8.76
CA VAL A 53 8.36 4.93 8.38
C VAL A 53 7.31 4.19 7.54
N THR A 54 7.75 3.46 6.51
CA THR A 54 6.83 2.71 5.65
C THR A 54 6.10 1.60 6.40
N THR A 55 6.75 0.94 7.36
CA THR A 55 6.11 -0.06 8.23
C THR A 55 5.01 0.55 9.10
N CYS A 56 5.28 1.70 9.74
CA CYS A 56 4.26 2.42 10.52
C CYS A 56 3.06 2.84 9.66
N VAL A 57 3.31 3.36 8.46
CA VAL A 57 2.24 3.75 7.53
C VAL A 57 1.45 2.52 7.05
N ALA A 58 2.12 1.40 6.79
CA ALA A 58 1.46 0.15 6.39
C ALA A 58 0.48 -0.36 7.46
N HIS A 59 0.85 -0.30 8.75
CA HIS A 59 -0.06 -0.66 9.85
C HIS A 59 -1.31 0.25 9.90
N VAL A 60 -1.15 1.54 9.62
CA VAL A 60 -2.27 2.47 9.53
C VAL A 60 -3.15 2.09 8.33
N CYS A 61 -2.55 1.85 7.16
CA CYS A 61 -3.28 1.41 5.98
C CYS A 61 -4.09 0.13 6.22
N ASP A 62 -3.52 -0.90 6.87
CA ASP A 62 -4.23 -2.15 7.18
C ASP A 62 -5.47 -1.90 8.07
N LYS A 63 -5.33 -1.03 9.08
CA LYS A 63 -6.47 -0.65 9.94
C LYS A 63 -7.60 0.01 9.15
N TYR A 64 -7.27 0.90 8.22
CA TYR A 64 -8.28 1.56 7.37
C TYR A 64 -8.83 0.62 6.29
N GLN A 65 -8.03 -0.31 5.79
CA GLN A 65 -8.46 -1.36 4.86
C GLN A 65 -9.52 -2.25 5.50
N ARG A 66 -9.31 -2.70 6.74
CA ARG A 66 -10.29 -3.50 7.48
C ARG A 66 -11.61 -2.76 7.65
N ARG A 67 -11.56 -1.48 8.07
CA ARG A 67 -12.76 -0.64 8.17
C ARG A 67 -13.50 -0.48 6.83
N GLN A 68 -12.76 -0.40 5.72
CA GLN A 68 -13.35 -0.36 4.38
C GLN A 68 -14.04 -1.69 4.06
N MET A 69 -13.45 -2.83 4.43
CA MET A 69 -14.04 -4.15 4.24
C MET A 69 -15.34 -4.31 5.03
N ASP A 70 -15.38 -3.87 6.30
CA ASP A 70 -16.60 -3.90 7.11
C ASP A 70 -17.74 -3.11 6.47
N SER A 71 -17.44 -1.93 5.91
CA SER A 71 -18.42 -1.11 5.18
C SER A 71 -18.92 -1.78 3.90
N LYS A 72 -18.03 -2.47 3.17
CA LYS A 72 -18.39 -3.23 1.96
C LYS A 72 -19.29 -4.42 2.30
N ASP A 73 -19.00 -5.15 3.37
CA ASP A 73 -19.80 -6.28 3.82
C ASP A 73 -21.21 -5.85 4.25
N SER A 74 -21.32 -4.73 4.97
CA SER A 74 -22.62 -4.14 5.33
C SER A 74 -23.48 -3.82 4.09
N ARG A 75 -22.91 -3.21 3.05
CA ARG A 75 -23.64 -2.95 1.79
C ARG A 75 -24.07 -4.25 1.11
N LEU A 76 -23.16 -5.21 1.01
CA LEU A 76 -23.44 -6.51 0.37
C LEU A 76 -24.58 -7.23 1.09
N ARG A 77 -24.57 -7.23 2.42
CA ARG A 77 -25.65 -7.78 3.24
C ARG A 77 -26.99 -7.07 2.99
N GLN A 78 -27.03 -5.74 3.06
CA GLN A 78 -28.26 -4.98 2.81
C GLN A 78 -28.82 -5.23 1.41
N THR A 79 -27.94 -5.26 0.39
CA THR A 79 -28.36 -5.53 -0.99
C THR A 79 -28.93 -6.94 -1.12
N ASN A 80 -28.33 -7.93 -0.44
CA ASN A 80 -28.81 -9.30 -0.43
C ASN A 80 -30.19 -9.42 0.26
N GLU A 81 -30.40 -8.75 1.40
CA GLU A 81 -31.69 -8.70 2.09
C GLU A 81 -32.79 -8.09 1.20
N ILE A 82 -32.49 -7.02 0.45
CA ILE A 82 -33.42 -6.39 -0.49
C ILE A 82 -33.77 -7.32 -1.65
N LEU A 83 -32.77 -7.99 -2.23
CA LEU A 83 -32.98 -8.92 -3.35
C LEU A 83 -33.84 -10.12 -2.94
N ASN A 84 -33.60 -10.68 -1.76
CA ASN A 84 -34.42 -11.78 -1.23
C ASN A 84 -35.88 -11.34 -0.97
N GLY A 85 -36.11 -10.08 -0.58
CA GLY A 85 -37.45 -9.52 -0.29
C GLY A 85 -38.14 -8.79 -1.46
N ILE A 86 -37.60 -8.84 -2.68
CA ILE A 86 -37.95 -7.90 -3.75
C ILE A 86 -39.44 -7.92 -4.14
N ARG A 87 -40.09 -9.09 -4.05
CA ARG A 87 -41.51 -9.25 -4.43
C ARG A 87 -42.43 -8.45 -3.51
N VAL A 88 -42.16 -8.44 -2.20
CA VAL A 88 -42.95 -7.70 -1.20
C VAL A 88 -42.74 -6.19 -1.36
N ILE A 89 -41.50 -5.77 -1.62
CA ILE A 89 -41.14 -4.36 -1.82
C ILE A 89 -41.92 -3.78 -3.01
N LYS A 90 -41.96 -4.52 -4.13
CA LYS A 90 -42.71 -4.09 -5.33
C LYS A 90 -44.22 -4.09 -5.13
N LEU A 91 -44.78 -5.10 -4.47
CA LEU A 91 -46.21 -5.19 -4.18
C LEU A 91 -46.73 -4.00 -3.36
N ASN A 92 -45.89 -3.44 -2.49
CA ASN A 92 -46.25 -2.32 -1.61
C ASN A 92 -45.70 -0.96 -2.10
N ALA A 93 -45.08 -0.90 -3.28
CA ALA A 93 -44.40 0.30 -3.80
C ALA A 93 -43.39 0.93 -2.81
N TRP A 94 -42.72 0.11 -1.99
CA TRP A 94 -41.71 0.56 -1.00
C TRP A 94 -40.33 0.82 -1.63
N GLU A 95 -40.22 0.92 -2.94
CA GLU A 95 -38.93 1.12 -3.63
C GLU A 95 -38.23 2.43 -3.24
N PRO A 96 -38.92 3.60 -3.13
CA PRO A 96 -38.26 4.86 -2.77
C PRO A 96 -37.55 4.85 -1.40
N PRO A 97 -38.16 4.43 -0.28
CA PRO A 97 -37.49 4.44 1.03
C PRO A 97 -36.34 3.43 1.09
N PHE A 98 -36.44 2.28 0.41
CA PHE A 98 -35.34 1.32 0.33
C PHE A 98 -34.16 1.88 -0.49
N MET A 99 -34.44 2.58 -1.59
CA MET A 99 -33.40 3.23 -2.39
C MET A 99 -32.68 4.34 -1.60
N GLU A 100 -33.42 5.12 -0.80
CA GLU A 100 -32.82 6.14 0.07
C GLU A 100 -31.90 5.52 1.13
N ARG A 101 -32.34 4.41 1.75
CA ARG A 101 -31.51 3.65 2.71
C ARG A 101 -30.20 3.17 2.09
N VAL A 102 -30.24 2.61 0.88
CA VAL A 102 -29.04 2.18 0.14
C VAL A 102 -28.14 3.37 -0.22
N LYS A 103 -28.71 4.51 -0.64
CA LYS A 103 -27.93 5.72 -0.93
C LYS A 103 -27.20 6.25 0.29
N ARG A 104 -27.82 6.21 1.48
CA ARG A 104 -27.18 6.60 2.74
C ARG A 104 -26.00 5.70 3.08
N THR A 105 -26.16 4.38 2.99
CA THR A 105 -25.04 3.44 3.23
C THR A 105 -23.92 3.61 2.19
N ARG A 106 -24.27 3.94 0.93
CA ARG A 106 -23.29 4.23 -0.12
C ARG A 106 -22.48 5.51 0.15
N SER A 107 -23.09 6.57 0.70
CA SER A 107 -22.36 7.80 0.99
C SER A 107 -21.34 7.60 2.11
N GLU A 108 -21.70 6.82 3.13
CA GLU A 108 -20.78 6.40 4.21
C GLU A 108 -19.62 5.57 3.66
N GLU A 109 -19.89 4.57 2.82
CA GLU A 109 -18.87 3.75 2.15
C GLU A 109 -17.92 4.62 1.31
N LEU A 110 -18.45 5.51 0.48
CA LEU A 110 -17.63 6.40 -0.36
C LEU A 110 -16.71 7.28 0.48
N SER A 111 -17.15 7.75 1.65
CA SER A 111 -16.31 8.51 2.56
C SER A 111 -15.16 7.68 3.13
N ALA A 112 -15.40 6.40 3.46
CA ALA A 112 -14.39 5.47 3.94
C ALA A 112 -13.40 5.10 2.83
N VAL A 113 -13.90 4.83 1.62
CA VAL A 113 -13.10 4.56 0.42
C VAL A 113 -12.20 5.75 0.12
N LYS A 114 -12.72 6.97 0.14
CA LYS A 114 -11.92 8.19 -0.09
C LYS A 114 -10.76 8.30 0.90
N LYS A 115 -11.02 8.11 2.20
CA LYS A 115 -9.97 8.14 3.24
C LYS A 115 -8.90 7.08 3.00
N TYR A 116 -9.32 5.85 2.70
CA TYR A 116 -8.40 4.76 2.39
C TYR A 116 -7.57 5.04 1.13
N SER A 117 -8.19 5.54 0.05
CA SER A 117 -7.48 5.91 -1.18
C SER A 117 -6.44 6.99 -0.95
N ILE A 118 -6.74 8.02 -0.15
CA ILE A 118 -5.78 9.07 0.20
C ILE A 118 -4.58 8.46 0.94
N LEU A 119 -4.84 7.64 1.98
CA LEU A 119 -3.77 6.97 2.73
C LEU A 119 -2.89 6.10 1.82
N GLN A 120 -3.51 5.36 0.90
CA GLN A 120 -2.78 4.50 -0.02
C GLN A 120 -1.95 5.28 -1.05
N SER A 121 -2.48 6.40 -1.53
CA SER A 121 -1.71 7.32 -2.38
C SER A 121 -0.50 7.89 -1.63
N THR A 122 -0.68 8.30 -0.37
CA THR A 122 0.43 8.78 0.48
C THR A 122 1.48 7.68 0.69
N PHE A 123 1.07 6.45 0.99
CA PHE A 123 1.98 5.32 1.14
C PHE A 123 2.80 5.08 -0.14
N THR A 124 2.12 5.04 -1.29
CA THR A 124 2.77 4.82 -2.59
C THR A 124 3.76 5.93 -2.92
N PHE A 125 3.42 7.19 -2.59
CA PHE A 125 4.30 8.33 -2.76
C PHE A 125 5.57 8.23 -1.90
N VAL A 126 5.44 7.86 -0.62
CA VAL A 126 6.60 7.64 0.28
C VAL A 126 7.49 6.52 -0.25
N TRP A 127 6.87 5.44 -0.74
CA TRP A 127 7.59 4.32 -1.35
C TRP A 127 8.38 4.75 -2.60
N SER A 128 7.78 5.54 -3.49
CA SER A 128 8.47 6.04 -4.69
C SER A 128 9.53 7.12 -4.40
N ALA A 129 9.36 7.89 -3.33
CA ALA A 129 10.30 8.93 -2.93
C ALA A 129 11.56 8.37 -2.25
N THR A 130 11.48 7.19 -1.63
CA THR A 130 12.58 6.55 -0.89
C THR A 130 13.91 6.46 -1.67
N PRO A 131 13.98 5.96 -2.92
CA PRO A 131 15.25 5.90 -3.66
C PRO A 131 15.85 7.27 -3.96
N HIS A 132 15.01 8.31 -4.16
CA HIS A 132 15.47 9.68 -4.39
C HIS A 132 16.09 10.28 -3.12
N ALA A 133 15.46 10.05 -1.97
CA ALA A 133 16.00 10.46 -0.67
C ALA A 133 17.34 9.76 -0.37
N ALA A 134 17.43 8.45 -0.65
CA ALA A 134 18.67 7.69 -0.48
C ALA A 134 19.80 8.23 -1.39
N ALA A 135 19.51 8.57 -2.65
CA ALA A 135 20.48 9.16 -3.56
C ALA A 135 20.98 10.52 -3.05
N LEU A 136 20.08 11.41 -2.64
CA LEU A 136 20.43 12.73 -2.08
C LEU A 136 21.32 12.62 -0.85
N ALA A 137 21.00 11.71 0.07
CA ALA A 137 21.84 11.46 1.25
C ALA A 137 23.23 10.97 0.88
N SER A 138 23.32 10.03 -0.07
CA SER A 138 24.58 9.43 -0.53
C SER A 138 25.50 10.47 -1.17
N PHE A 139 24.99 11.26 -2.11
CA PHE A 139 25.76 12.32 -2.76
C PHE A 139 26.07 13.46 -1.80
N GLY A 140 25.13 13.82 -0.91
CA GLY A 140 25.33 14.86 0.09
C GLY A 140 26.50 14.54 1.04
N THR A 141 26.55 13.33 1.60
CA THR A 141 27.66 12.92 2.46
C THR A 141 28.96 12.76 1.69
N PHE A 142 28.91 12.30 0.45
CA PHE A 142 30.10 12.21 -0.40
C PHE A 142 30.71 13.60 -0.64
N LEU A 143 29.89 14.62 -0.93
CA LEU A 143 30.37 16.00 -1.11
C LEU A 143 30.96 16.59 0.18
N MET A 144 30.38 16.29 1.35
CA MET A 144 30.91 16.80 2.63
C MET A 144 32.20 16.10 3.09
N LEU A 145 32.39 14.81 2.73
CA LEU A 145 33.61 14.07 3.03
C LEU A 145 34.71 14.25 1.97
N SER A 146 34.36 14.69 0.76
CA SER A 146 35.34 14.78 -0.32
C SER A 146 36.38 15.87 -0.03
N PRO A 147 37.68 15.55 -0.02
CA PRO A 147 38.75 16.47 0.33
C PRO A 147 38.98 17.60 -0.69
N ALA A 148 38.16 17.71 -1.74
CA ALA A 148 38.22 18.81 -2.71
C ALA A 148 37.54 20.11 -2.23
N ASN A 149 37.01 20.13 -1.01
CA ASN A 149 36.39 21.32 -0.39
C ASN A 149 37.13 21.75 0.89
N GLN A 150 38.39 21.35 1.06
CA GLN A 150 39.28 21.80 2.12
C GLN A 150 40.60 22.30 1.53
#